data_AF-A0A937HGH6-F1
#
_entry.id   AF-A0A937HGH6-F1
#
_cell.length_a   1.000
_cell.length_b   1.000
_cell.length_c   1.000
_cell.angle_alpha   90.00
_cell.angle_beta   90.00
_cell.angle_gamma   90.00
#
_symmetry.space_group_name_H-M   'P 1'
#
loop_
_entity.id
_entity.type
_entity.pdbx_description
1 polymer ?
#
loop_
_entity_poly.entity_id
_entity_poly.type
_entity_poly.pdbx_seq_one_letter_code
_entity_poly.pdbx_strand_id
1 'polypeptide(L)'
;MPDQQAMFLSPLKAENARENIWIFRAYQGLSRKDLAEGPLKPGLIRGYEYGFQAIHPPHLDIIARKLNVTLEELTAPPDHTMLLDWQTRRIVEYLRRLNSQQRHAIKLLMIGMR
;
A
#
# COMPACT_ATOMS: atom_id res chain seq x y z
N MET A 1 25.15 -23.45 11.71
CA MET A 1 23.76 -22.94 11.72
C MET A 1 23.72 -21.80 10.73
N PRO A 2 23.00 -21.88 9.61
CA PRO A 2 22.96 -20.78 8.65
C PRO A 2 22.17 -19.61 9.25
N ASP A 3 22.63 -18.42 8.94
CA ASP A 3 22.34 -17.16 9.62
C ASP A 3 20.85 -16.78 9.59
N GLN A 4 20.21 -16.76 10.77
CA GLN A 4 18.86 -16.18 10.93
C GLN A 4 18.83 -14.66 10.63
N GLN A 5 19.99 -14.02 10.44
CA GLN A 5 20.11 -12.61 10.03
C GLN A 5 19.73 -12.36 8.57
N ALA A 6 19.65 -13.37 7.71
CA ALA A 6 19.20 -13.23 6.32
C ALA A 6 17.68 -13.07 6.15
N MET A 7 16.90 -13.16 7.24
CA MET A 7 15.44 -13.21 7.20
C MET A 7 14.73 -11.86 7.40
N PHE A 8 15.43 -10.73 7.42
CA PHE A 8 14.81 -9.42 7.61
C PHE A 8 15.22 -8.41 6.54
N LEU A 9 14.24 -7.69 6.00
CA LEU A 9 14.52 -6.54 5.13
C LEU A 9 15.33 -5.48 5.91
N SER A 10 16.26 -4.82 5.22
CA SER A 10 16.86 -3.59 5.75
C SER A 10 15.77 -2.57 6.11
N PRO A 11 15.96 -1.70 7.11
CA PRO A 11 14.95 -0.72 7.51
C PRO A 11 14.41 0.12 6.35
N LEU A 12 15.27 0.59 5.45
CA LEU A 12 14.86 1.36 4.28
C LEU A 12 13.97 0.56 3.32
N LYS A 13 14.35 -0.69 2.99
CA LYS A 13 13.51 -1.57 2.16
C LYS A 13 12.17 -1.89 2.82
N ALA A 14 12.13 -2.03 4.14
CA ALA A 14 10.89 -2.26 4.87
C ALA A 14 9.96 -1.03 4.86
N GLU A 15 10.53 0.17 4.90
CA GLU A 15 9.81 1.43 4.74
C GLU A 15 9.28 1.58 3.30
N ASN A 16 10.13 1.37 2.30
CA ASN A 16 9.69 1.37 0.91
C ASN A 16 8.56 0.37 0.66
N ALA A 17 8.68 -0.85 1.21
CA ALA A 17 7.67 -1.88 1.08
C ALA A 17 6.31 -1.46 1.63
N ARG A 18 6.22 -0.90 2.84
CA ARG A 18 4.90 -0.48 3.37
C ARG A 18 4.23 0.59 2.50
N GLU A 19 5.02 1.51 1.97
CA GLU A 19 4.54 2.59 1.11
C GLU A 19 4.05 2.03 -0.22
N ASN A 20 4.84 1.16 -0.85
CA ASN A 20 4.50 0.55 -2.13
C ASN A 20 3.34 -0.45 -2.04
N ILE A 21 3.18 -1.18 -0.94
CA ILE A 21 1.98 -2.02 -0.71
C ILE A 21 0.73 -1.16 -0.81
N TRP A 22 0.73 0.03 -0.19
CA TRP A 22 -0.40 0.94 -0.28
C TRP A 22 -0.53 1.52 -1.70
N ILE A 23 0.55 2.02 -2.31
CA ILE A 23 0.52 2.64 -3.65
C ILE A 23 0.01 1.67 -4.72
N PHE A 24 0.60 0.48 -4.84
CA PHE A 24 0.21 -0.47 -5.89
C PHE A 24 -1.23 -0.93 -5.70
N ARG A 25 -1.65 -1.18 -4.45
CA ARG A 25 -3.06 -1.48 -4.16
C ARG A 25 -3.96 -0.29 -4.49
N ALA A 26 -3.52 0.93 -4.19
CA ALA A 26 -4.22 2.18 -4.48
C ALA A 26 -4.44 2.35 -6.00
N TYR A 27 -3.41 2.08 -6.79
CA TYR A 27 -3.40 2.18 -8.24
C TYR A 27 -4.28 1.13 -8.91
N GLN A 28 -4.18 -0.14 -8.47
CA GLN A 28 -4.87 -1.27 -9.09
C GLN A 28 -6.34 -1.42 -8.70
N GLY A 29 -6.90 -0.51 -7.90
CA GLY A 29 -8.30 -0.64 -7.50
C GLY A 29 -8.57 -1.75 -6.49
N LEU A 30 -7.52 -2.38 -5.92
CA LEU A 30 -7.66 -3.51 -5.01
C LEU A 30 -8.03 -3.09 -3.59
N SER A 31 -8.76 -3.95 -2.90
CA SER A 31 -9.03 -3.89 -1.48
C SER A 31 -8.01 -4.75 -0.71
N ARG A 32 -7.93 -4.55 0.61
CA ARG A 32 -7.10 -5.40 1.48
C ARG A 32 -7.61 -6.84 1.56
N LYS A 33 -8.86 -7.10 1.18
CA LYS A 33 -9.42 -8.46 1.09
C LYS A 33 -8.88 -9.19 -0.13
N ASP A 34 -8.65 -8.48 -1.23
CA ASP A 34 -8.13 -9.06 -2.47
C ASP A 34 -6.67 -9.52 -2.32
N LEU A 35 -5.91 -8.84 -1.45
CA LEU A 35 -4.55 -9.22 -1.08
C LEU A 35 -4.48 -10.32 -0.02
N ALA A 36 -5.57 -10.64 0.66
CA ALA A 36 -5.55 -11.62 1.75
C ALA A 36 -5.38 -13.04 1.20
N GLU A 37 -4.44 -13.80 1.76
CA GLU A 37 -4.21 -15.21 1.41
C GLU A 37 -3.49 -15.94 2.54
N GLY A 38 -4.01 -17.11 2.94
CA GLY A 38 -3.44 -17.92 4.01
C GLY A 38 -3.28 -17.13 5.33
N PRO A 39 -2.06 -16.95 5.86
CA PRO A 39 -1.83 -16.21 7.11
C PRO A 39 -2.06 -14.70 6.96
N LEU A 40 -2.09 -14.18 5.74
CA LEU A 40 -2.20 -12.76 5.45
C LEU A 40 -3.65 -12.30 5.53
N LYS A 41 -4.03 -11.71 6.68
CA LYS A 41 -5.38 -11.17 6.91
C LYS A 41 -5.47 -9.68 6.52
N PRO A 42 -6.65 -9.15 6.13
CA PRO A 42 -6.81 -7.74 5.77
C PRO A 42 -6.35 -6.75 6.86
N GLY A 43 -6.54 -7.10 8.13
CA GLY A 43 -6.07 -6.30 9.26
C GLY A 43 -4.55 -6.28 9.39
N LEU A 44 -3.88 -7.38 9.02
CA LEU A 44 -2.41 -7.46 9.01
C LEU A 44 -1.82 -6.64 7.87
N ILE A 45 -2.42 -6.71 6.67
CA ILE A 45 -2.04 -5.86 5.53
C ILE A 45 -2.19 -4.38 5.90
N ARG A 46 -3.30 -4.01 6.55
CA ARG A 46 -3.48 -2.66 7.09
C ARG A 46 -2.36 -2.29 8.08
N GLY A 47 -1.98 -3.22 8.96
CA GLY A 47 -0.87 -3.02 9.90
C GLY A 47 0.46 -2.75 9.20
N TYR A 48 0.73 -3.43 8.07
CA TYR A 48 1.91 -3.19 7.25
C TYR A 48 1.89 -1.83 6.59
N GLU A 49 0.82 -1.48 5.87
CA GLU A 49 0.70 -0.19 5.17
C GLU A 49 0.86 1.04 6.07
N TYR A 50 0.43 0.94 7.33
CA TYR A 50 0.50 2.05 8.30
C TYR A 50 1.68 1.93 9.27
N GLY A 51 2.56 0.94 9.09
CA GLY A 51 3.74 0.76 9.95
C GLY A 51 3.43 0.30 11.38
N PHE A 52 2.20 -0.13 11.68
CA PHE A 52 1.83 -0.68 12.99
C PHE A 52 2.35 -2.11 13.23
N GLN A 53 2.80 -2.78 12.17
CA GLN A 53 3.35 -4.13 12.21
C GLN A 53 4.60 -4.20 11.34
N ALA A 54 5.63 -4.90 11.82
CA ALA A 54 6.80 -5.21 11.01
C ALA A 54 6.43 -6.23 9.91
N ILE A 55 6.88 -5.98 8.68
CA ILE A 55 6.58 -6.84 7.55
C ILE A 55 7.37 -8.14 7.67
N HIS A 56 6.67 -9.27 7.66
CA HIS A 56 7.29 -10.60 7.66
C HIS A 56 7.63 -10.99 6.21
N PRO A 57 8.88 -11.35 5.86
CA PRO A 57 9.26 -11.50 4.44
C PRO A 57 8.47 -12.53 3.62
N PRO A 58 8.07 -13.70 4.15
CA PRO A 58 7.14 -14.59 3.47
C PRO A 58 5.80 -13.96 3.05
N HIS A 59 5.35 -12.91 3.75
CA HIS A 59 4.14 -12.19 3.35
C HIS A 59 4.38 -11.24 2.17
N LEU A 60 5.61 -10.74 1.99
CA LEU A 60 5.94 -9.90 0.84
C LEU A 60 5.84 -10.65 -0.46
N ASP A 61 6.27 -11.91 -0.50
CA ASP A 61 6.15 -12.74 -1.72
C ASP A 61 4.68 -12.94 -2.12
N ILE A 62 3.82 -13.15 -1.14
CA ILE A 62 2.37 -13.26 -1.34
C ILE A 62 1.80 -11.93 -1.87
N ILE A 63 2.17 -10.82 -1.23
CA ILE A 63 1.67 -9.48 -1.62
C ILE A 63 2.16 -9.09 -3.01
N ALA A 64 3.44 -9.28 -3.31
CA ALA A 64 4.06 -9.02 -4.60
C ALA A 64 3.33 -9.78 -5.72
N ARG A 65 3.09 -11.09 -5.52
CA ARG A 65 2.30 -11.91 -6.44
C ARG A 65 0.86 -11.40 -6.61
N LYS A 66 0.16 -11.07 -5.52
CA LYS A 66 -1.22 -10.53 -5.58
C LYS A 66 -1.31 -9.19 -6.31
N LEU A 67 -0.28 -8.36 -6.16
CA LEU A 67 -0.14 -7.07 -6.84
C LEU A 67 0.46 -7.22 -8.24
N ASN A 68 0.84 -8.42 -8.66
CA ASN A 68 1.53 -8.65 -9.93
C ASN A 68 2.74 -7.72 -10.13
N VAL A 69 3.56 -7.58 -9.08
CA VAL A 69 4.84 -6.84 -9.08
C VAL A 69 5.96 -7.74 -8.55
N THR A 70 7.19 -7.40 -8.87
CA THR A 70 8.38 -8.03 -8.32
C THR A 70 8.64 -7.57 -6.88
N LEU A 71 9.42 -8.36 -6.13
CA LEU A 71 9.88 -7.94 -4.80
C LEU A 71 10.80 -6.72 -4.86
N GLU A 72 11.54 -6.56 -5.94
CA GLU A 72 12.38 -5.38 -6.19
C GLU A 72 11.54 -4.12 -6.38
N GLU A 73 10.50 -4.16 -7.20
CA GLU A 73 9.55 -3.05 -7.34
C GLU A 73 8.86 -2.73 -6.01
N LEU A 74 8.47 -3.76 -5.26
CA LEU A 74 7.81 -3.57 -3.96
C LEU A 74 8.75 -2.92 -2.93
N THR A 75 10.06 -3.15 -3.00
CA THR A 75 11.05 -2.62 -2.04
C THR A 75 11.84 -1.41 -2.55
N ALA A 76 11.61 -0.97 -3.79
CA ALA A 76 12.21 0.20 -4.40
C ALA A 76 11.69 1.52 -3.78
N PRO A 77 12.42 2.64 -3.89
CA PRO A 77 11.91 3.95 -3.48
C PRO A 77 10.54 4.24 -4.13
N PRO A 78 9.52 4.68 -3.36
CA PRO A 78 8.17 4.87 -3.88
C PRO A 78 8.09 6.05 -4.86
N ASP A 79 7.51 5.83 -6.04
CA ASP A 79 7.39 6.84 -7.12
C ASP A 79 6.28 7.89 -6.86
N HIS A 80 5.62 7.83 -5.71
CA HIS A 80 4.47 8.67 -5.36
C HIS A 80 4.59 9.24 -3.95
N THR A 81 5.79 9.68 -3.57
CA THR A 81 6.11 10.20 -2.23
C THR A 81 5.16 11.29 -1.75
N MET A 82 4.68 12.15 -2.66
CA MET A 82 3.72 13.20 -2.36
C MET A 82 2.35 12.71 -1.84
N LEU A 83 2.02 11.44 -2.07
CA LEU A 83 0.75 10.83 -1.63
C LEU A 83 0.87 10.08 -0.30
N LEU A 84 2.06 10.04 0.29
CA LEU A 84 2.36 9.15 1.40
C LEU A 84 1.94 9.71 2.76
N ASP A 85 1.68 11.01 2.85
CA ASP A 85 1.12 11.57 4.07
C ASP A 85 -0.29 11.01 4.34
N TRP A 86 -0.61 10.88 5.62
CA TRP A 86 -1.85 10.26 6.08
C TRP A 86 -3.11 10.94 5.53
N GLN A 87 -3.11 12.26 5.38
CA GLN A 87 -4.29 13.00 4.93
C GLN A 87 -4.57 12.70 3.46
N THR A 88 -3.54 12.74 2.62
CA THR A 88 -3.66 12.44 1.19
C THR A 88 -4.06 11.00 0.94
N ARG A 89 -3.46 10.03 1.67
CA ARG A 89 -3.89 8.62 1.59
C ARG A 89 -5.37 8.42 1.89
N ARG A 90 -5.89 9.07 2.93
CA ARG A 90 -7.31 9.01 3.28
C ARG A 90 -8.20 9.60 2.19
N ILE A 91 -7.82 10.74 1.65
CA ILE A 91 -8.58 11.39 0.56
C ILE A 91 -8.68 10.44 -0.63
N VAL A 92 -7.57 9.83 -1.05
CA VAL A 92 -7.54 8.85 -2.14
C VAL A 92 -8.47 7.66 -1.86
N GLU A 93 -8.38 7.06 -0.66
CA GLU A 93 -9.24 5.93 -0.27
C GLU A 93 -10.73 6.30 -0.25
N TYR A 94 -11.09 7.53 0.14
CA TYR A 94 -12.47 8.01 0.07
C TYR A 94 -12.93 8.23 -1.36
N LEU A 95 -12.15 8.96 -2.17
CA LEU A 95 -12.48 9.25 -3.58
C LEU A 95 -12.69 7.97 -4.40
N ARG A 96 -11.95 6.91 -4.08
CA ARG A 96 -12.12 5.60 -4.70
C ARG A 96 -13.44 4.91 -4.39
N ARG A 97 -14.07 5.20 -3.24
CA ARG A 97 -15.37 4.62 -2.85
C ARG A 97 -16.57 5.34 -3.46
N LEU A 98 -16.34 6.52 -4.01
CA LEU A 98 -17.38 7.32 -4.63
C LEU A 98 -17.71 6.80 -6.04
N ASN A 99 -18.87 7.17 -6.56
CA ASN A 99 -19.18 6.97 -7.98
C ASN A 99 -18.62 8.14 -8.84
N SER A 100 -18.76 8.04 -10.16
CA SER A 100 -18.25 9.06 -11.09
C SER A 100 -18.88 10.44 -10.87
N GLN A 101 -20.19 10.49 -10.59
CA GLN A 101 -20.92 11.75 -10.33
C GLN A 101 -20.44 12.42 -9.04
N GLN A 102 -20.29 11.66 -7.96
CA GLN A 102 -19.78 12.15 -6.68
C GLN A 102 -18.35 12.67 -6.80
N ARG A 103 -17.46 11.95 -7.52
CA ARG A 103 -16.10 12.44 -7.80
C ARG A 103 -16.11 13.72 -8.62
N HIS A 104 -16.97 13.81 -9.63
CA HIS A 104 -17.10 15.01 -10.46
C HIS A 104 -17.57 16.21 -9.63
N ALA A 105 -18.58 16.03 -8.75
CA ALA A 105 -19.08 17.07 -7.87
C ALA A 105 -17.98 17.60 -6.92
N ILE A 106 -17.17 16.72 -6.31
CA ILE A 106 -16.03 17.13 -5.48
C ILE A 106 -15.01 17.93 -6.30
N LYS A 107 -14.70 17.47 -7.52
CA LYS A 107 -13.78 18.20 -8.42
C LYS A 107 -14.28 19.62 -8.69
N LEU A 108 -15.58 19.80 -8.96
CA LEU A 108 -16.17 21.12 -9.18
C LEU A 108 -16.07 22.01 -7.93
N LEU A 109 -16.36 21.46 -6.74
CA LEU A 109 -16.20 22.18 -5.48
C LEU A 109 -14.75 22.65 -5.28
N MET A 110 -13.76 21.77 -5.51
CA MET A 110 -12.35 22.11 -5.36
C MET A 110 -11.87 23.19 -6.35
N ILE A 111 -12.42 23.22 -7.57
CA ILE A 111 -12.10 24.26 -8.56
C ILE A 111 -12.69 25.61 -8.14
N GLY A 112 -13.89 25.60 -7.55
CA GLY A 112 -14.59 26.80 -7.07
C GLY A 112 -14.06 27.38 -5.75
N MET A 113 -13.11 26.72 -5.08
CA MET A 113 -12.43 27.24 -3.88
C MET A 113 -11.28 28.21 -4.21
N ARG A 114 -11.20 28.70 -5.46
CA ARG A 114 -10.23 29.69 -5.92
C ARG A 114 -10.73 31.11 -5.75
#